data_AF-A0AA43JNI1-F1
#
_entry.id   AF-A0AA43JNI1-F1
#
_cell.length_a   1.000
_cell.length_b   1.000
_cell.length_c   1.000
_cell.angle_alpha   90.00
_cell.angle_beta   90.00
_cell.angle_gamma   90.00
#
_symmetry.space_group_name_H-M   'P 1'
#
loop_
_entity.id
_entity.type
_entity.pdbx_description
1 polymer ?
#
loop_
_entity_poly.entity_id
_entity_poly.type
_entity_poly.pdbx_seq_one_letter_code
_entity_poly.pdbx_strand_id
1 'polypeptide(L)'
;EIGDTEDDGYESAVRAVAIAMTGVGFGIAPAPDGTGLLTSHCPFGATAQSHPQVVCSLDQGLVEGLMESINPECTTQVHPHAGDDDNCVTSVRVSIGRANS
;
A
#
# COMPACT_ATOMS: atom_id res chain seq x y z
N GLU A 1 10.01 20.29 6.96
CA GLU A 1 8.92 20.49 5.99
C GLU A 1 8.69 19.16 5.32
N ILE A 2 7.51 18.57 5.55
CA ILE A 2 7.10 17.26 5.05
C ILE A 2 6.80 17.46 3.56
N GLY A 3 7.39 16.67 2.67
CA GLY A 3 7.15 16.81 1.23
C GLY A 3 5.67 16.54 0.92
N ASP A 4 5.00 17.54 0.39
CA ASP A 4 3.58 17.50 0.06
C ASP A 4 3.28 16.43 -1.01
N THR A 5 2.06 15.91 -1.00
CA THR A 5 1.46 14.99 -1.99
C THR A 5 1.40 15.56 -3.42
N GLU A 6 2.08 16.68 -3.69
CA GLU A 6 2.05 17.48 -4.92
C GLU A 6 3.21 17.18 -5.87
N ASP A 7 4.03 16.15 -5.62
CA ASP A 7 5.00 15.68 -6.60
C ASP A 7 4.25 14.98 -7.76
N ASP A 8 4.34 15.52 -8.98
CA ASP A 8 3.61 15.05 -10.17
C ASP A 8 3.77 13.53 -10.42
N GLY A 9 4.83 12.91 -9.88
CA GLY A 9 5.09 11.48 -9.94
C GLY A 9 4.35 10.62 -8.89
N TYR A 10 3.97 11.19 -7.75
CA TYR A 10 3.41 10.44 -6.61
C TYR A 10 2.06 9.81 -6.94
N GLU A 11 1.10 10.60 -7.42
CA GLU A 11 -0.23 10.09 -7.76
C GLU A 11 -0.17 9.02 -8.85
N SER A 12 0.70 9.22 -9.83
CA SER A 12 0.95 8.28 -10.92
C SER A 12 1.54 6.97 -10.39
N ALA A 13 2.49 7.05 -9.46
CA ALA A 13 3.10 5.88 -8.81
C ALA A 13 2.07 5.09 -7.99
N VAL A 14 1.34 5.77 -7.11
CA VAL A 14 0.27 5.17 -6.30
C VAL A 14 -0.77 4.48 -7.19
N ARG A 15 -1.19 5.14 -8.27
CA ARG A 15 -2.13 4.54 -9.24
C ARG A 15 -1.54 3.33 -9.95
N ALA A 16 -0.27 3.39 -10.38
CA ALA A 16 0.40 2.28 -11.04
C ALA A 16 0.47 1.05 -10.13
N VAL A 17 0.81 1.24 -8.85
CA VAL A 17 0.84 0.15 -7.86
C VAL A 17 -0.55 -0.42 -7.61
N ALA A 18 -1.58 0.44 -7.47
CA ALA A 18 -2.95 -0.03 -7.33
C ALA A 18 -3.40 -0.90 -8.53
N ILE A 19 -3.07 -0.49 -9.75
CA ILE A 19 -3.37 -1.26 -10.97
C ILE A 19 -2.62 -2.60 -10.97
N ALA A 20 -1.33 -2.61 -10.65
CA ALA A 20 -0.51 -3.82 -10.64
C ALA A 20 -1.04 -4.85 -9.64
N MET A 21 -1.31 -4.41 -8.41
CA MET A 21 -1.86 -5.23 -7.34
C MET A 21 -3.27 -5.75 -7.67
N THR A 22 -4.11 -4.90 -8.28
CA THR A 22 -5.43 -5.32 -8.79
C THR A 22 -5.31 -6.40 -9.86
N GLY A 23 -4.32 -6.27 -10.76
CA GLY A 23 -4.04 -7.25 -11.81
C GLY A 23 -3.68 -8.65 -11.29
N VAL A 24 -3.21 -8.76 -10.04
CA VAL A 24 -2.91 -10.04 -9.38
C VAL A 24 -3.94 -10.45 -8.32
N GLY A 25 -5.07 -9.73 -8.22
CA GLY A 25 -6.24 -10.15 -7.46
C GLY A 25 -6.50 -9.42 -6.14
N PHE A 26 -5.71 -8.41 -5.78
CA PHE A 26 -6.01 -7.57 -4.62
C PHE A 26 -7.10 -6.54 -4.94
N GLY A 27 -8.02 -6.30 -4.02
CA GLY A 27 -8.86 -5.10 -4.07
C GLY A 27 -8.13 -3.98 -3.38
N ILE A 28 -7.43 -3.14 -4.14
CA ILE A 28 -6.65 -2.02 -3.61
C ILE A 28 -6.87 -0.78 -4.47
N ALA A 29 -6.92 0.38 -3.83
CA ALA A 29 -7.13 1.66 -4.48
C ALA A 29 -6.30 2.76 -3.81
N PRO A 30 -6.06 3.90 -4.49
CA PRO A 30 -5.55 5.08 -3.81
C PRO A 30 -6.41 5.46 -2.60
N ALA A 31 -5.77 5.82 -1.49
CA ALA A 31 -6.47 6.27 -0.29
C ALA A 31 -7.23 7.58 -0.59
N PRO A 32 -8.48 7.76 -0.12
CA PRO A 32 -9.26 8.97 -0.39
C PRO A 32 -8.64 10.27 0.16
N ASP A 33 -7.78 10.15 1.17
CA ASP A 33 -7.06 11.27 1.77
C ASP A 33 -5.75 11.61 1.03
N GLY A 34 -5.43 10.89 -0.05
CA GLY A 34 -4.23 11.10 -0.85
C GLY A 34 -2.93 10.62 -0.21
N THR A 35 -2.99 9.93 0.94
CA THR A 35 -1.78 9.59 1.72
C THR A 35 -1.17 8.21 1.39
N GLY A 36 -1.72 7.51 0.38
CA GLY A 36 -1.17 6.24 -0.10
C GLY A 36 -2.23 5.33 -0.70
N LEU A 37 -2.31 4.08 -0.20
CA LEU A 37 -3.18 3.02 -0.70
C LEU A 37 -4.09 2.47 0.40
N LEU A 38 -5.27 2.00 -0.01
CA LEU A 38 -6.24 1.30 0.82
C LEU A 38 -6.58 -0.04 0.17
N THR A 39 -6.23 -1.13 0.83
CA THR A 39 -6.65 -2.49 0.47
C THR A 39 -8.01 -2.74 1.12
N SER A 40 -9.01 -3.11 0.33
CA SER A 40 -10.36 -3.47 0.77
C SER A 40 -10.68 -4.96 0.60
N HIS A 41 -9.86 -5.68 -0.17
CA HIS A 41 -10.03 -7.11 -0.37
C HIS A 41 -8.68 -7.80 -0.55
N CYS A 42 -8.46 -8.83 0.26
CA CYS A 42 -7.29 -9.69 0.19
C CYS A 42 -7.64 -11.01 -0.53
N PRO A 43 -6.90 -11.43 -1.57
CA PRO A 43 -7.23 -12.62 -2.36
C PRO A 43 -7.06 -13.94 -1.58
N PHE A 44 -6.47 -13.89 -0.39
CA PHE A 44 -6.18 -15.06 0.43
C PHE A 44 -7.36 -15.51 1.31
N GLY A 45 -8.46 -14.74 1.38
CA GLY A 45 -9.71 -15.15 2.04
C GLY A 45 -9.52 -15.72 3.45
N ALA A 46 -9.98 -16.95 3.69
CA ALA A 46 -9.88 -17.63 4.99
C ALA A 46 -8.42 -17.83 5.48
N THR A 47 -7.44 -17.88 4.57
CA THR A 47 -6.02 -17.95 4.95
C THR A 47 -5.57 -16.65 5.62
N ALA A 48 -6.08 -15.49 5.19
CA ALA A 48 -5.80 -14.21 5.83
C ALA A 48 -6.36 -14.16 7.26
N GLN A 49 -7.53 -14.78 7.51
CA GLN A 49 -8.10 -14.87 8.85
C GLN A 49 -7.30 -15.81 9.77
N SER A 50 -6.78 -16.91 9.22
CA SER A 50 -6.01 -17.90 9.99
C SER A 50 -4.57 -17.47 10.26
N HIS A 51 -3.97 -16.69 9.35
CA HIS A 51 -2.56 -16.27 9.41
C HIS A 51 -2.38 -14.78 9.05
N PRO A 52 -3.06 -13.87 9.77
CA PRO A 52 -3.10 -12.45 9.40
C PRO A 52 -1.71 -11.80 9.37
N GLN A 53 -0.83 -12.16 10.29
CA GLN A 53 0.52 -11.59 10.34
C GLN A 53 1.34 -11.94 9.09
N VAL A 54 1.17 -13.15 8.54
CA VAL A 54 1.89 -13.58 7.34
C VAL A 54 1.32 -12.91 6.10
N VAL A 55 -0.02 -12.93 5.96
CA VAL A 55 -0.68 -12.42 4.76
C VAL A 55 -0.61 -10.90 4.68
N CYS A 56 -0.80 -10.18 5.79
CA CYS A 56 -0.68 -8.72 5.80
C CYS A 56 0.75 -8.25 5.57
N SER A 57 1.76 -8.98 6.08
CA SER A 57 3.17 -8.67 5.80
C SER A 57 3.53 -8.91 4.33
N LEU A 58 2.87 -9.87 3.67
CA LEU A 58 3.05 -10.11 2.23
C LEU A 58 2.49 -8.95 1.41
N ASP A 59 1.26 -8.49 1.68
CA ASP A 59 0.67 -7.29 1.06
C ASP A 59 1.61 -6.10 1.20
N GLN A 60 2.10 -5.86 2.43
CA GLN A 60 3.09 -4.82 2.71
C GLN A 60 4.33 -4.93 1.83
N GLY A 61 4.99 -6.08 1.80
CA GLY A 61 6.22 -6.25 1.04
C GLY A 61 6.03 -6.07 -0.48
N LEU A 62 4.86 -6.44 -1.01
CA LEU A 62 4.52 -6.21 -2.41
C LEU A 62 4.38 -4.72 -2.71
N VAL A 63 3.62 -3.98 -1.90
CA VAL A 63 3.42 -2.54 -2.09
C VAL A 63 4.74 -1.78 -1.91
N GLU A 64 5.52 -2.14 -0.89
CA GLU A 64 6.85 -1.55 -0.62
C GLU A 64 7.78 -1.73 -1.82
N GLY A 65 7.97 -2.97 -2.29
CA GLY A 65 8.85 -3.25 -3.42
C GLY A 65 8.40 -2.61 -4.73
N LEU A 66 7.08 -2.54 -4.98
CA LEU A 66 6.55 -1.86 -6.16
C LEU A 66 6.79 -0.34 -6.09
N MET A 67 6.56 0.30 -4.93
CA MET A 67 6.83 1.73 -4.76
C MET A 67 8.33 2.05 -4.87
N GLU A 68 9.20 1.26 -4.25
CA GLU A 68 10.67 1.40 -4.36
C GLU A 68 11.16 1.26 -5.80
N SER A 69 10.57 0.36 -6.58
CA SER A 69 10.92 0.18 -7.99
C SER A 69 10.60 1.39 -8.87
N ILE A 70 9.62 2.21 -8.47
CA ILE A 70 9.22 3.43 -9.17
C ILE A 70 10.06 4.61 -8.67
N ASN A 71 10.20 4.74 -7.35
CA ASN A 71 11.04 5.74 -6.72
C ASN A 71 11.76 5.13 -5.49
N PRO A 72 13.09 4.95 -5.55
CA PRO A 72 13.87 4.39 -4.43
C PRO A 72 13.83 5.20 -3.14
N GLU A 73 13.37 6.45 -3.19
CA GLU A 73 13.23 7.33 -2.02
C GLU A 73 11.86 7.17 -1.34
N CYS A 74 10.94 6.40 -1.91
CA CYS A 74 9.67 6.08 -1.27
C CYS A 74 9.89 5.18 -0.06
N THR A 75 9.36 5.60 1.07
CA THR A 75 9.18 4.75 2.26
C THR A 75 7.70 4.43 2.38
N THR A 76 7.38 3.17 2.65
CA THR A 76 6.00 2.74 2.89
C THR A 76 5.82 2.30 4.34
N GLN A 77 4.66 2.63 4.92
CA GLN A 77 4.27 2.17 6.24
C GLN A 77 2.87 1.57 6.19
N VAL A 78 2.76 0.29 6.53
CA VAL A 78 1.46 -0.38 6.55
C VAL A 78 0.86 -0.30 7.94
N HIS A 79 -0.41 0.09 7.97
CA HIS A 79 -1.26 0.03 9.14
C HIS A 79 -2.36 -0.99 8.87
N PRO A 80 -2.27 -2.21 9.43
CA PRO A 80 -3.35 -3.17 9.34
C PRO A 80 -4.56 -2.66 10.11
N HIS A 81 -5.75 -2.81 9.54
CA HIS A 81 -6.98 -2.61 10.27
C HIS A 81 -7.18 -3.80 11.23
N ALA A 82 -7.17 -3.52 12.53
CA ALA A 82 -7.44 -4.52 13.58
C ALA A 82 -8.96 -4.69 13.80
N GLY A 83 -9.72 -4.79 12.70
CA GLY A 83 -11.17 -4.98 12.76
C GLY A 83 -11.55 -6.45 12.81
N ASP A 84 -12.62 -6.77 13.53
CA ASP A 84 -13.20 -8.13 13.63
C ASP A 84 -14.13 -8.47 12.44
N ASP A 85 -14.03 -7.76 11.32
CA ASP A 85 -14.86 -8.01 10.13
C ASP A 85 -14.19 -8.96 9.12
N ASP A 86 -15.01 -9.62 8.29
CA ASP A 86 -14.54 -10.60 7.30
C ASP A 86 -13.67 -10.00 6.18
N ASN A 87 -13.53 -8.66 6.11
CA ASN A 87 -12.73 -7.98 5.11
C ASN A 87 -11.38 -7.57 5.68
N CYS A 88 -10.31 -8.09 5.09
CA CYS A 88 -8.98 -7.59 5.37
C CYS A 88 -8.83 -6.17 4.79
N VAL A 89 -8.77 -5.17 5.68
CA VAL A 89 -8.49 -3.79 5.31
C VAL A 89 -7.09 -3.40 5.78
N THR A 90 -6.27 -2.87 4.89
CA THR A 90 -4.92 -2.38 5.17
C THR A 90 -4.77 -0.99 4.56
N SER A 91 -4.25 -0.03 5.32
CA SER A 91 -3.82 1.25 4.74
C SER A 91 -2.31 1.25 4.63
N VAL A 92 -1.79 1.52 3.43
CA VAL A 92 -0.35 1.70 3.20
C VAL A 92 -0.09 3.17 3.00
N ARG A 93 0.56 3.80 3.97
CA ARG A 93 1.02 5.18 3.83
C ARG A 93 2.30 5.19 3.02
N VAL A 94 2.40 6.13 2.09
CA VAL A 94 3.61 6.33 1.30
C VAL A 94 4.13 7.73 1.57
N SER A 95 5.40 7.84 1.92
CA SER A 95 6.12 9.11 2.06
C SER A 95 7.38 9.08 1.20
N ILE A 96 7.70 10.18 0.53
CA ILE A 96 8.96 10.33 -0.21
C ILE A 96 10.00 10.95 0.74
N GLY A 97 11.08 10.22 1.03
CA GLY A 97 12.22 10.75 1.77
C GLY A 97 13.04 11.70 0.90
N ARG A 98 13.63 12.77 1.48
CA ARG A 98 14.66 13.53 0.76
C ARG A 98 15.91 12.67 0.60
N ALA A 99 16.44 12.50 -0.62
CA ALA A 99 17.85 12.20 -0.82
C ALA A 99 18.65 13.30 -0.13
N ASN A 100 19.37 12.94 0.93
CA ASN A 100 20.45 13.77 1.42
C ASN A 100 21.47 13.89 0.27
N SER A 101 21.58 15.09 -0.30
CA SER A 101 22.70 15.49 -1.17
C SER A 101 24.00 15.57 -0.37
#